data_AF-A0A7G2LXA1-F1
#
_entry.id   AF-A0A7G2LXA1-F1
#
_cell.length_a   1.000
_cell.length_b   1.000
_cell.length_c   1.000
_cell.angle_alpha   90.00
_cell.angle_beta   90.00
_cell.angle_gamma   90.00
#
_symmetry.space_group_name_H-M   'P 1'
#
loop_
_entity.id
_entity.type
_entity.pdbx_description
1 polymer ?
#
loop_
_entity_poly.entity_id
_entity_poly.type
_entity_poly.pdbx_seq_one_letter_code
_entity_poly.pdbx_strand_id
1 'polypeptide(L)'
;PVGLGGTHLGEITLGPLTFRHISASESRGEVSGHYHPKASIRARGRSISRPAFLFDSKRLILPAYGTFTGGLRSQSRVLCDLMGPEARAVLTGPQPVAIPMPGKMR
;
A
#
# COMPACT_ATOMS: atom_id res chain seq x y z
N PRO A 1 2.00 11.82 -11.68
CA PRO A 1 2.90 12.30 -12.74
C PRO A 1 2.08 12.92 -13.87
N VAL A 2 2.29 14.21 -14.17
CA VAL A 2 1.45 15.00 -15.09
C VAL A 2 1.83 14.86 -16.57
N GLY A 3 2.87 14.07 -16.87
CA GLY A 3 3.40 13.85 -18.23
C GLY A 3 3.06 12.49 -18.84
N LEU A 4 2.14 11.73 -18.25
CA LEU A 4 1.63 10.48 -18.82
C LEU A 4 0.35 10.81 -19.60
N GLY A 5 0.30 10.44 -20.88
CA GLY A 5 -0.91 10.62 -21.69
C GLY A 5 -2.11 9.86 -21.09
N GLY A 6 -3.33 10.35 -21.35
CA GLY A 6 -4.58 9.77 -20.86
C GLY A 6 -5.49 10.80 -20.18
N THR A 7 -6.56 10.31 -19.54
CA THR A 7 -7.53 11.13 -18.80
C THR A 7 -7.26 11.02 -17.30
N HIS A 8 -7.06 12.15 -16.63
CA HIS A 8 -6.93 12.19 -15.18
C HIS A 8 -8.32 12.26 -14.53
N LEU A 9 -8.69 11.20 -13.82
CA LEU A 9 -9.94 11.11 -13.07
C LEU A 9 -9.63 11.06 -11.58
N GLY A 10 -10.46 11.71 -10.75
CA GLY A 10 -10.33 11.64 -9.29
C GLY A 10 -10.61 10.24 -8.74
N GLU A 11 -11.53 9.52 -9.41
CA GLU A 11 -11.91 8.15 -9.11
C GLU A 11 -12.41 7.47 -10.40
N ILE A 12 -12.18 6.16 -10.54
CA ILE A 12 -12.78 5.34 -11.58
C ILE A 12 -13.15 3.97 -11.02
N THR A 13 -14.35 3.48 -11.35
CA THR A 13 -14.78 2.13 -11.01
C THR A 13 -14.78 1.24 -12.23
N LEU A 14 -14.10 0.09 -12.15
CA LEU A 14 -13.99 -0.92 -13.18
C LEU A 14 -14.40 -2.28 -12.59
N GLY A 15 -15.62 -2.72 -12.91
CA GLY A 15 -16.19 -3.93 -12.31
C GLY A 15 -16.24 -3.80 -10.77
N PRO A 16 -15.70 -4.76 -10.00
CA PRO A 16 -15.75 -4.73 -8.55
C PRO A 16 -14.67 -3.82 -7.93
N LEU A 17 -13.83 -3.16 -8.74
CA LEU A 17 -12.71 -2.37 -8.24
C LEU A 17 -12.91 -0.88 -8.43
N THR A 18 -12.61 -0.11 -7.40
CA THR A 18 -12.60 1.35 -7.43
C THR A 18 -11.20 1.88 -7.21
N PHE A 19 -10.68 2.59 -8.21
CA PHE A 19 -9.37 3.23 -8.20
C PHE A 19 -9.51 4.69 -7.79
N ARG A 20 -8.74 5.13 -6.80
CA ARG A 20 -8.74 6.51 -6.29
C ARG A 20 -7.37 6.91 -5.77
N HIS A 21 -7.12 8.21 -5.61
CA HIS A 21 -5.82 8.64 -5.09
C HIS A 21 -5.67 8.38 -3.58
N ILE A 22 -6.65 8.79 -2.78
CA ILE A 22 -6.67 8.70 -1.31
C ILE A 22 -7.72 7.67 -0.89
N SER A 23 -7.38 6.84 0.09
CA SER A 23 -8.27 5.77 0.57
C SER A 23 -9.48 6.35 1.31
N ALA A 24 -10.67 5.79 1.06
CA ALA A 24 -11.89 6.16 1.79
C ALA A 24 -12.09 5.25 3.00
N SER A 25 -12.65 5.77 4.10
CA SER A 25 -12.79 5.01 5.35
C SER A 25 -13.58 3.70 5.16
N GLU A 26 -14.73 3.75 4.49
CA GLU A 26 -15.61 2.59 4.27
C GLU A 26 -15.70 2.23 2.79
N SER A 27 -14.69 1.52 2.28
CA SER A 27 -14.67 1.01 0.90
C SER A 27 -14.44 -0.51 0.87
N ARG A 28 -14.95 -1.15 -0.19
CA ARG A 28 -14.69 -2.54 -0.56
C ARG A 28 -14.27 -2.56 -2.03
N GLY A 29 -13.28 -3.38 -2.36
CA GLY A 29 -12.72 -3.42 -3.71
C GLY A 29 -11.89 -2.17 -4.06
N GLU A 30 -11.27 -1.52 -3.08
CA GLU A 30 -10.54 -0.27 -3.34
C GLU A 30 -9.09 -0.52 -3.77
N VAL A 31 -8.60 0.28 -4.72
CA VAL A 31 -7.17 0.40 -5.04
C VAL A 31 -6.77 1.87 -4.90
N SER A 32 -5.90 2.19 -3.95
CA SER A 32 -5.49 3.57 -3.66
C SER A 32 -3.98 3.78 -3.60
N GLY A 33 -3.54 5.02 -3.78
CA GLY A 33 -2.14 5.44 -3.68
C GLY A 33 -1.88 6.31 -2.45
N HIS A 34 -1.23 7.45 -2.68
CA HIS A 34 -0.96 8.54 -1.73
C HIS A 34 0.04 8.23 -0.60
N TYR A 35 -0.13 7.13 0.13
CA TYR A 35 0.62 6.87 1.38
C TYR A 35 2.04 6.32 1.15
N HIS A 36 2.26 5.70 -0.01
CA HIS A 36 3.53 5.08 -0.41
C HIS A 36 4.12 4.14 0.66
N PRO A 37 3.42 3.03 0.99
CA PRO A 37 3.81 2.17 2.08
C PRO A 37 5.21 1.57 1.91
N LYS A 38 5.91 1.46 3.03
CA LYS A 38 7.17 0.73 3.17
C LYS A 38 7.06 -0.29 4.27
N ALA A 39 7.50 -1.52 4.00
CA ALA A 39 7.61 -2.57 5.00
C ALA A 39 9.06 -2.97 5.20
N SER A 40 9.39 -3.46 6.39
CA SER A 40 10.75 -3.86 6.74
C SER A 40 10.79 -5.31 7.22
N ILE A 41 11.80 -6.05 6.77
CA ILE A 41 12.10 -7.41 7.23
C ILE A 41 13.50 -7.45 7.82
N ARG A 42 13.73 -8.35 8.79
CA ARG A 42 15.06 -8.66 9.28
C ARG A 42 15.61 -9.86 8.52
N ALA A 43 16.74 -9.68 7.85
CA ALA A 43 17.44 -10.75 7.14
C ALA A 43 18.94 -10.62 7.38
N ARG A 44 19.61 -11.73 7.71
CA ARG A 44 21.07 -11.79 7.94
C ARG A 44 21.60 -10.69 8.86
N GLY A 45 20.88 -10.43 9.97
CA GLY A 45 21.25 -9.41 10.96
C GLY A 45 21.01 -7.96 10.53
N ARG A 46 20.44 -7.70 9.34
CA ARG A 46 20.15 -6.35 8.84
C ARG A 46 18.65 -6.14 8.66
N SER A 47 18.20 -4.90 8.87
CA SER A 47 16.84 -4.48 8.54
C SER A 47 16.79 -3.99 7.10
N ILE A 48 15.96 -4.63 6.28
CA ILE A 48 15.77 -4.27 4.87
C ILE A 48 14.39 -3.65 4.75
N SER A 49 14.33 -2.36 4.39
CA SER A 49 13.09 -1.64 4.14
C SER A 49 12.89 -1.45 2.64
N ARG A 50 11.69 -1.77 2.14
CA ARG A 50 11.34 -1.64 0.72
C ARG A 50 9.95 -1.06 0.55
N PRO A 51 9.66 -0.38 -0.58
CA PRO A 51 8.27 -0.10 -0.96
C PRO A 51 7.47 -1.39 -0.93
N ALA A 52 6.23 -1.32 -0.46
CA ALA A 52 5.38 -2.48 -0.31
C ALA A 52 3.96 -2.17 -0.76
N PHE A 53 3.30 -3.18 -1.32
CA PHE A 53 1.84 -3.19 -1.39
C PHE A 53 1.30 -3.55 -0.01
N LEU A 54 0.23 -2.89 0.42
CA LEU A 54 -0.55 -3.34 1.58
C LEU A 54 -1.92 -3.78 1.09
N PHE A 55 -2.39 -4.94 1.53
CA PHE A 55 -3.71 -5.40 1.14
C PHE A 55 -4.41 -6.17 2.27
N ASP A 56 -5.73 -6.11 2.27
CA ASP A 56 -6.63 -6.87 3.13
C ASP A 56 -7.86 -7.34 2.32
N SER A 57 -8.93 -7.77 2.99
CA SER A 57 -10.16 -8.20 2.32
C SER A 57 -10.95 -7.07 1.62
N LYS A 58 -10.62 -5.80 1.90
CA LYS A 58 -11.38 -4.63 1.45
C LYS A 58 -10.61 -3.76 0.45
N ARG A 59 -9.29 -3.65 0.56
CA ARG A 59 -8.50 -2.68 -0.21
C ARG A 59 -7.05 -3.11 -0.49
N LEU A 60 -6.47 -2.45 -1.49
CA LEU A 60 -5.06 -2.50 -1.86
C LEU A 60 -4.49 -1.07 -1.86
N ILE A 61 -3.42 -0.84 -1.10
CA ILE A 61 -2.65 0.41 -1.11
C ILE A 61 -1.34 0.18 -1.87
N LEU A 62 -1.12 0.98 -2.91
CA LEU A 62 0.01 0.87 -3.82
C LEU A 62 1.26 1.59 -3.27
N PRO A 63 2.47 1.03 -3.48
CA PRO A 63 3.71 1.76 -3.26
C PRO A 63 3.85 2.94 -4.24
N ALA A 64 4.81 3.83 -3.99
CA ALA A 64 5.18 4.85 -4.97
C ALA A 64 5.65 4.18 -6.27
N TYR A 65 5.16 4.65 -7.41
CA TYR A 65 5.59 4.19 -8.73
C TYR A 65 7.02 4.64 -9.08
N GLY A 66 7.40 5.86 -8.66
CA GLY A 66 8.70 6.46 -8.97
C GLY A 66 9.75 6.28 -7.86
N THR A 67 10.92 6.88 -8.06
CA THR A 67 12.07 6.89 -7.13
C THR A 67 11.86 7.75 -5.87
N PHE A 68 10.61 8.08 -5.53
CA PHE A 68 10.28 8.92 -4.38
C PHE A 68 10.83 8.31 -3.09
N THR A 69 11.70 9.07 -2.41
CA THR A 69 12.45 8.61 -1.24
C THR A 69 11.63 8.66 0.06
N GLY A 70 10.45 9.29 0.07
CA GLY A 70 9.51 9.31 1.20
C GLY A 70 8.56 8.11 1.25
N GLY A 71 7.59 8.12 2.18
CA GLY A 71 6.55 7.10 2.32
C GLY A 71 6.37 6.60 3.75
N LEU A 72 5.16 6.15 4.09
CA LEU A 72 4.81 5.73 5.44
C LEU A 72 5.29 4.30 5.72
N ARG A 73 5.80 4.06 6.93
CA ARG A 73 6.03 2.69 7.40
C ARG A 73 4.69 1.99 7.56
N SER A 74 4.61 0.70 7.25
CA SER A 74 3.41 -0.12 7.43
C SER A 74 2.90 -0.22 8.88
N GLN A 75 3.62 0.34 9.84
CA GLN A 75 3.24 0.44 11.26
C GLN A 75 2.71 1.84 11.62
N SER A 76 2.68 2.78 10.66
CA SER A 76 2.14 4.11 10.90
C SER A 76 0.66 4.01 11.24
N ARG A 77 0.20 4.81 12.21
CA ARG A 77 -1.20 4.82 12.63
C ARG A 77 -2.18 5.01 11.48
N VAL A 78 -1.85 5.91 10.53
CA VAL A 78 -2.66 6.17 9.32
C VAL A 78 -2.93 4.87 8.56
N LEU A 79 -1.91 4.05 8.34
CA LEU A 79 -2.06 2.77 7.63
C LEU A 79 -2.72 1.70 8.51
N CYS A 80 -2.42 1.66 9.81
CA CYS A 80 -3.05 0.68 10.72
C CYS A 80 -4.56 0.92 10.88
N ASP A 81 -5.00 2.18 10.85
CA ASP A 81 -6.41 2.55 10.96
C ASP A 81 -7.19 2.20 9.69
N LEU A 82 -6.55 2.31 8.51
CA LEU A 82 -7.14 1.97 7.21
C LEU A 82 -7.26 0.46 6.96
N MET A 83 -6.29 -0.33 7.45
CA MET A 83 -6.14 -1.74 7.10
C MET A 83 -6.78 -2.67 8.12
N GLY A 84 -7.33 -3.80 7.68
CA GLY A 84 -7.89 -4.88 8.49
C GLY A 84 -6.84 -5.64 9.33
N PRO A 85 -7.26 -6.38 10.36
CA PRO A 85 -6.36 -7.20 11.20
C PRO A 85 -5.65 -8.32 10.41
N GLU A 86 -6.22 -8.77 9.29
CA GLU A 86 -5.66 -9.77 8.38
C GLU A 86 -4.68 -9.20 7.36
N ALA A 87 -4.42 -7.89 7.41
CA ALA A 87 -3.65 -7.20 6.39
C ALA A 87 -2.24 -7.77 6.23
N ARG A 88 -1.78 -7.76 4.98
CA ARG A 88 -0.43 -8.22 4.59
C ARG A 88 0.32 -7.13 3.86
N ALA A 89 1.64 -7.20 3.95
CA ALA A 89 2.55 -6.37 3.18
C ALA A 89 3.32 -7.23 2.17
N VAL A 90 3.34 -6.84 0.91
CA VAL A 90 4.19 -7.46 -0.13
C VAL A 90 5.32 -6.51 -0.45
N LEU A 91 6.51 -6.80 0.08
CA LEU A 91 7.73 -6.04 -0.22
C LEU A 91 8.10 -6.27 -1.68
N THR A 92 8.27 -5.19 -2.43
CA THR A 92 8.70 -5.26 -3.84
C THR A 92 10.17 -5.66 -3.94
N GLY A 93 10.61 -6.13 -5.09
CA GLY A 93 12.01 -6.49 -5.37
C GLY A 93 12.11 -7.58 -6.43
N PRO A 94 13.33 -8.05 -6.73
CA PRO A 94 13.53 -9.14 -7.69
C PRO A 94 12.73 -10.40 -7.33
N GLN A 95 12.56 -10.63 -6.03
CA GLN A 95 11.65 -11.62 -5.48
C GLN A 95 10.73 -10.91 -4.48
N PRO A 96 9.44 -10.72 -4.81
CA PRO A 96 8.48 -10.16 -3.87
C PRO A 96 8.31 -11.05 -2.64
N VAL A 97 8.24 -10.44 -1.46
CA VAL A 97 8.10 -11.17 -0.18
C VAL A 97 6.86 -10.68 0.54
N ALA A 98 5.93 -11.60 0.83
CA ALA A 98 4.71 -11.32 1.57
C ALA A 98 4.90 -11.61 3.07
N ILE A 99 4.66 -10.61 3.92
CA ILE A 99 4.68 -10.72 5.38
C ILE A 99 3.33 -10.27 5.98
N PRO A 100 2.98 -10.68 7.20
CA PRO A 100 1.91 -10.04 7.97
C PRO A 100 2.18 -8.54 8.14
N MET A 101 1.16 -7.69 8.07
CA MET A 101 1.32 -6.27 8.35
C MET A 101 1.51 -6.07 9.87
N PRO A 102 2.65 -5.52 10.33
CA PRO A 102 3.01 -5.49 11.76
C PRO A 102 2.26 -4.42 12.60
N GLY A 103 1.04 -4.03 12.21
CA GLY A 103 0.41 -2.78 12.67
C GLY A 103 -0.82 -2.94 13.57
N LYS A 104 -1.54 -4.06 13.51
CA LYS A 104 -2.68 -4.35 14.40
C LYS A 104 -2.29 -5.42 15.41
N MET A 105 -1.59 -5.01 16.46
CA MET A 105 -1.65 -5.77 17.71
C MET A 105 -3.09 -5.64 18.21
N ARG A 106 -3.72 -6.78 18.54
CA ARG A 106 -4.99 -6.79 19.27
C ARG A 106 -4.85 -6.05 20.58
#